data_AF-T0Y454-F1
#
_entry.id   AF-T0Y454-F1
#
_cell.length_a   1.000
_cell.length_b   1.000
_cell.length_c   1.000
_cell.angle_alpha   90.00
_cell.angle_beta   90.00
_cell.angle_gamma   90.00
#
_symmetry.space_group_name_H-M   'P 1'
#
loop_
_entity.id
_entity.type
_entity.pdbx_description
1 polymer ?
#
loop_
_entity_poly.entity_id
_entity_poly.type
_entity_poly.pdbx_seq_one_letter_code
_entity_poly.pdbx_strand_id
1 'polypeptide(L)'
;MLIKHGKGDKDRIVIISDECATALTTYLKSRNRINVEGDSLFISRKMSRYDPTSIQRLVKKLSAEAGIMKTVTPHILRHTFATSIMRNGANLKFIQEILGH
;
A
#
# COMPACT_ATOMS: atom_id res chain seq x y z
N MET A 1 -8.32 7.79 -0.31
CA MET A 1 -7.61 7.52 0.96
C MET A 1 -6.68 8.69 1.26
N LEU A 2 -6.67 9.21 2.50
CA LEU A 2 -5.75 10.28 2.92
C LEU A 2 -4.45 9.68 3.46
N ILE A 3 -3.30 10.13 2.94
CA ILE A 3 -1.98 9.83 3.47
C ILE A 3 -1.47 11.08 4.18
N LYS A 4 -1.38 11.02 5.51
CA LYS A 4 -0.81 12.08 6.34
C LYS A 4 0.71 11.96 6.45
N HIS A 5 1.41 13.09 6.60
CA HIS A 5 2.88 13.14 6.77
C HIS A 5 3.65 12.39 5.68
N GLY A 6 3.36 12.70 4.41
CA GLY A 6 4.12 12.20 3.28
C GLY A 6 5.57 12.71 3.25
N LYS A 7 6.31 12.34 2.20
CA LYS A 7 7.66 12.91 1.97
C LYS A 7 7.56 14.44 1.91
N GLY A 8 8.30 15.14 2.78
CA GLY A 8 8.25 16.60 2.89
C GLY A 8 7.07 17.14 3.72
N ASP A 9 6.46 16.32 4.57
CA ASP A 9 5.36 16.66 5.48
C ASP A 9 4.07 17.13 4.77
N LYS A 10 3.89 16.66 3.52
CA LYS A 10 2.71 16.97 2.72
C LYS A 10 1.69 15.85 2.80
N ASP A 11 0.48 16.25 3.14
CA ASP A 11 -0.70 15.39 3.05
C ASP A 11 -1.10 15.22 1.58
N ARG A 12 -1.56 14.04 1.21
CA ARG A 12 -2.08 13.77 -0.13
C ARG A 12 -3.23 12.79 -0.13
N ILE A 13 -4.13 12.98 -1.08
CA ILE A 13 -5.21 12.03 -1.36
C ILE A 13 -4.71 11.07 -2.43
N VAL A 14 -4.81 9.78 -2.14
CA VAL A 14 -4.54 8.71 -3.10
C VAL A 14 -5.87 8.07 -3.46
N ILE A 15 -6.12 7.96 -4.76
CA ILE A 15 -7.26 7.21 -5.30
C ILE A 15 -6.90 5.73 -5.25
N ILE A 16 -7.83 4.91 -4.77
CA ILE A 16 -7.71 3.46 -4.74
C ILE A 16 -8.80 2.88 -5.63
N SER A 17 -8.54 1.73 -6.26
CA SER A 17 -9.55 1.07 -7.07
C SER A 17 -10.66 0.46 -6.21
N ASP A 18 -11.78 0.11 -6.83
CA ASP A 18 -12.91 -0.52 -6.14
C ASP A 18 -12.53 -1.87 -5.53
N GLU A 19 -11.64 -2.63 -6.18
CA GLU A 19 -11.12 -3.89 -5.64
C GLU A 19 -10.28 -3.64 -4.38
N CYS A 20 -9.46 -2.58 -4.39
CA CYS A 20 -8.67 -2.18 -3.23
C CYS A 20 -9.59 -1.72 -2.07
N ALA A 21 -10.62 -0.93 -2.37
CA ALA A 21 -11.61 -0.50 -1.40
C ALA A 21 -12.38 -1.69 -0.79
N THR A 22 -12.74 -2.68 -1.61
CA THR A 22 -13.41 -3.91 -1.18
C THR A 22 -12.52 -4.76 -0.28
N ALA A 23 -11.26 -4.97 -0.67
CA ALA A 23 -10.28 -5.69 0.14
C ALA A 23 -10.03 -4.98 1.49
N LEU A 24 -9.88 -3.65 1.47
CA LEU A 24 -9.68 -2.86 2.68
C LEU A 24 -10.90 -2.90 3.61
N THR A 25 -12.10 -2.79 3.07
CA THR A 25 -13.35 -2.90 3.83
C THR A 25 -13.47 -4.27 4.49
N THR A 26 -13.10 -5.33 3.76
CA THR A 26 -13.08 -6.71 4.30
C THR A 26 -12.10 -6.85 5.45
N TYR A 27 -10.89 -6.29 5.31
CA TYR A 27 -9.91 -6.23 6.39
C TYR A 27 -10.42 -5.45 7.61
N LEU A 28 -11.07 -4.31 7.40
CA LEU A 28 -11.58 -3.46 8.47
C LEU A 28 -12.62 -4.17 9.35
N LYS A 29 -13.42 -5.09 8.79
CA LYS A 29 -14.40 -5.89 9.56
C LYS A 29 -13.75 -6.72 10.68
N SER A 30 -12.54 -7.24 10.45
CA SER A 30 -11.79 -7.99 11.47
C SER A 30 -10.89 -7.08 12.31
N ARG A 31 -10.21 -6.10 11.67
CA ARG A 31 -9.34 -5.13 12.34
C ARG A 31 -10.04 -4.32 13.43
N ASN A 32 -11.28 -3.88 13.18
CA ASN A 32 -12.04 -3.05 14.12
C ASN A 32 -12.51 -3.82 15.37
N ARG A 33 -12.42 -5.16 15.36
CA ARG A 33 -12.72 -6.00 16.53
C ARG A 33 -11.52 -6.14 17.48
N ILE A 34 -10.35 -5.67 17.07
CA ILE A 34 -9.10 -5.81 17.82
C ILE A 34 -8.77 -4.46 18.44
N ASN A 35 -8.79 -4.39 19.77
CA ASN A 35 -8.34 -3.22 20.49
C ASN A 35 -6.82 -3.24 20.57
N VAL A 36 -6.17 -2.19 20.07
CA VAL A 36 -4.72 -2.00 20.12
C VAL A 36 -4.43 -0.55 20.48
N GLU A 37 -3.30 -0.29 21.12
CA GLU A 37 -2.86 1.08 21.36
C GLU A 37 -2.49 1.77 20.04
N GLY A 38 -3.09 2.94 19.80
CA GLY A 38 -2.82 3.82 18.67
C GLY A 38 -3.66 3.55 17.40
N ASP A 39 -3.58 4.50 16.45
CA ASP A 39 -4.47 4.58 15.28
C ASP A 39 -3.92 3.88 14.02
N SER A 40 -3.08 2.86 14.19
CA SER A 40 -2.50 2.17 13.04
C SER A 40 -3.55 1.35 12.29
N LEU A 41 -3.76 1.70 11.01
CA LEU A 41 -4.67 0.97 10.11
C LEU A 41 -4.28 -0.51 10.01
N PHE A 42 -3.02 -0.78 9.66
CA PHE A 42 -2.49 -2.15 9.56
C PHE A 42 -1.73 -2.56 10.81
N ILE A 43 -2.13 -3.69 11.39
CA ILE A 43 -1.52 -4.26 12.59
C ILE A 43 -0.94 -5.65 12.31
N SER A 44 0.20 -5.93 12.93
CA SER A 44 0.87 -7.22 12.88
C SER A 44 0.21 -8.23 13.82
N ARG A 45 0.65 -9.50 13.74
CA ARG A 45 0.21 -10.57 14.67
C ARG A 45 0.58 -10.29 16.12
N LYS A 46 1.52 -9.37 16.37
CA LYS A 46 1.90 -8.90 17.72
C LYS A 46 1.02 -7.74 18.21
N MET A 47 -0.08 -7.45 17.52
CA MET A 47 -1.02 -6.37 17.85
C MET A 47 -0.38 -4.97 17.85
N SER A 48 0.68 -4.79 17.07
CA SER A 48 1.42 -3.54 16.93
C SER A 48 1.49 -3.11 15.46
N ARG A 49 1.84 -1.83 15.21
CA ARG A 49 2.09 -1.31 13.85
C ARG A 49 3.11 -2.19 13.12
N TYR A 50 2.86 -2.48 11.85
CA TYR A 50 3.86 -3.14 11.01
C TYR A 50 5.13 -2.31 10.88
N ASP A 51 6.28 -2.96 11.06
CA ASP A 51 7.56 -2.40 10.64
C ASP A 51 7.74 -2.53 9.11
N PRO A 52 8.47 -1.59 8.47
CA PRO A 52 8.69 -1.63 7.03
C PRO A 52 9.36 -2.93 6.54
N THR A 53 10.26 -3.51 7.34
CA THR A 53 10.99 -4.73 7.00
C THR A 53 10.06 -5.94 6.97
N SER A 54 9.09 -6.02 7.87
CA SER A 54 8.04 -7.05 7.87
C SER A 54 7.16 -6.97 6.63
N ILE A 55 6.81 -5.76 6.17
CA ILE A 55 6.07 -5.59 4.92
C ILE A 55 6.91 -6.04 3.72
N GLN A 56 8.21 -5.72 3.68
CA GLN A 56 9.10 -6.21 2.61
C GLN A 56 9.19 -7.73 2.59
N ARG A 57 9.32 -8.37 3.76
CA ARG A 57 9.33 -9.83 3.90
C ARG A 57 8.00 -10.45 3.47
N LEU A 58 6.88 -9.84 3.85
CA LEU A 58 5.55 -10.28 3.44
C LEU A 58 5.38 -10.25 1.92
N VAL A 59 5.76 -9.14 1.27
CA VAL A 59 5.70 -9.02 -0.19
C VAL A 59 6.57 -10.08 -0.87
N LYS A 60 7.80 -10.31 -0.38
CA LYS A 60 8.69 -11.34 -0.92
C LYS A 60 8.12 -12.75 -0.77
N LYS A 61 7.48 -13.03 0.37
CA LYS A 61 6.79 -14.31 0.61
C LYS A 61 5.65 -14.51 -0.37
N LEU A 62 4.76 -13.52 -0.49
CA LEU A 62 3.60 -13.58 -1.39
C LEU A 62 4.03 -13.72 -2.87
N SER A 63 5.12 -13.07 -3.29
CA SER A 63 5.62 -13.24 -4.65
C SER A 63 6.14 -14.65 -4.93
N ALA A 64 6.77 -15.28 -3.94
CA ALA A 64 7.23 -16.66 -4.07
C ALA A 64 6.05 -17.64 -4.13
N GLU A 65 5.03 -17.44 -3.28
CA GLU A 65 3.78 -18.24 -3.31
C GLU A 65 3.02 -18.09 -4.62
N ALA A 66 3.08 -16.91 -5.25
CA ALA A 66 2.50 -16.66 -6.57
C ALA A 66 3.36 -17.20 -7.74
N GLY A 67 4.49 -17.88 -7.48
CA GLY A 67 5.38 -18.42 -8.52
C GLY A 67 6.18 -17.35 -9.28
N ILE A 68 6.29 -16.14 -8.74
CA ILE A 68 7.03 -15.04 -9.39
C ILE A 68 8.53 -15.21 -9.08
N MET A 69 9.30 -15.60 -10.09
CA MET A 69 10.75 -15.79 -9.99
C MET A 69 11.54 -14.49 -9.80
N LYS A 70 10.97 -13.36 -10.22
CA LYS A 70 11.60 -12.04 -10.06
C LYS A 70 11.51 -11.59 -8.61
N THR A 71 12.51 -10.86 -8.15
CA THR A 71 12.44 -10.22 -6.83
C THR A 71 11.35 -9.15 -6.84
N VAL A 72 10.37 -9.26 -5.95
CA VAL A 72 9.31 -8.27 -5.76
C VAL A 72 9.52 -7.54 -4.45
N THR A 73 9.49 -6.21 -4.50
CA THR A 73 9.60 -5.32 -3.33
C THR A 73 8.49 -4.26 -3.39
N PRO A 74 8.16 -3.57 -2.27
CA PRO A 74 7.21 -2.47 -2.29
C PRO A 74 7.56 -1.37 -3.31
N HIS A 75 8.86 -1.08 -3.51
CA HIS A 75 9.31 -0.12 -4.50
C HIS A 75 9.02 -0.58 -5.93
N ILE A 76 9.24 -1.86 -6.23
CA ILE A 76 8.93 -2.45 -7.54
C ILE A 76 7.42 -2.43 -7.79
N LEU A 77 6.59 -2.75 -6.78
CA LEU A 77 5.14 -2.65 -6.90
C LEU A 77 4.68 -1.23 -7.22
N ARG A 78 5.25 -0.22 -6.54
CA ARG A 78 4.98 1.19 -6.82
C ARG A 78 5.38 1.58 -8.25
N HIS A 79 6.54 1.12 -8.72
CA HIS A 79 6.98 1.37 -10.09
C HIS A 79 6.03 0.71 -11.12
N THR A 80 5.63 -0.54 -10.88
CA THR A 80 4.65 -1.25 -11.73
C THR A 80 3.30 -0.54 -11.76
N PHE A 81 2.83 0.01 -10.63
CA PHE A 81 1.62 0.83 -10.58
C PHE A 81 1.76 2.10 -11.45
N ALA A 82 2.87 2.83 -11.30
CA ALA A 82 3.13 4.04 -12.07
C ALA A 82 3.17 3.77 -13.58
N THR A 83 3.88 2.71 -14.00
CA THR A 83 3.97 2.34 -15.41
C THR A 83 2.64 1.83 -15.96
N SER A 84 1.86 1.09 -15.17
CA SER A 84 0.52 0.63 -15.58
C SER A 84 -0.41 1.81 -15.88
N ILE A 85 -0.48 2.79 -14.97
CA ILE A 85 -1.31 3.99 -15.14
C ILE A 85 -0.83 4.83 -16.33
N MET A 86 0.49 4.98 -16.52
CA MET A 86 1.06 5.66 -17.68
C MET A 86 0.67 4.99 -19.00
N ARG A 87 0.74 3.65 -19.06
CA ARG A 87 0.36 2.86 -20.26
C ARG A 87 -1.14 2.97 -20.58
N ASN A 88 -1.97 3.22 -19.57
CA ASN A 88 -3.40 3.46 -19.73
C ASN A 88 -3.74 4.93 -20.08
N GLY A 89 -2.73 5.74 -20.46
CA GLY A 89 -2.94 7.08 -21.00
C GLY A 89 -3.02 8.20 -19.95
N ALA A 90 -2.69 7.92 -18.69
CA ALA A 90 -2.70 8.95 -17.66
C ALA A 90 -1.56 9.96 -17.88
N ASN A 91 -1.86 11.23 -17.61
CA ASN A 91 -0.89 12.33 -17.69
C ASN A 91 0.20 12.17 -16.62
N LEU A 92 1.46 12.46 -16.98
CA LEU A 92 2.62 12.42 -16.07
C LEU A 92 2.41 13.27 -14.80
N LYS A 93 1.76 14.44 -14.92
CA LYS A 93 1.46 15.31 -13.78
C LYS A 93 0.53 14.63 -12.77
N PHE A 94 -0.50 13.93 -13.26
CA PHE A 94 -1.41 13.16 -12.41
C PHE A 94 -0.70 12.00 -11.70
N ILE A 95 0.22 11.33 -12.40
CA ILE A 95 1.03 10.26 -11.81
C ILE A 95 1.94 10.82 -10.70
N GLN A 96 2.59 11.97 -10.92
CA GLN A 96 3.42 12.62 -9.91
C GLN A 96 2.63 12.98 -8.64
N GLU A 97 1.43 13.54 -8.79
CA GLU A 97 0.55 13.90 -7.68
C GLU A 97 0.14 12.67 -6.83
N ILE A 98 -0.29 11.57 -7.47
CA ILE A 98 -0.66 10.33 -6.77
C ILE A 98 0.53 9.72 -6.03
N LEU A 99 1.69 9.74 -6.66
CA LEU A 99 2.90 9.19 -6.09
C LEU A 99 3.45 10.10 -4.98
N GLY A 100 3.14 11.39 -4.97
CA GLY A 100 3.68 12.37 -4.04
C GLY A 100 5.13 12.72 -4.35
N HIS A 101 5.44 12.92 -5.63
CA HIS A 101 6.70 13.48 -6.12
C HIS A 101 6.62 15.00 -6.24
#